data_AF-A0A662BV39-F1
#
_entry.id   AF-A0A662BV39-F1
#
_cell.length_a   1.000
_cell.length_b   1.000
_cell.length_c   1.000
_cell.angle_alpha   90.00
_cell.angle_beta   90.00
_cell.angle_gamma   90.00
#
_symmetry.space_group_name_H-M   'P 1'
#
loop_
_entity.id
_entity.type
_entity.pdbx_description
1 polymer ?
#
loop_
_entity_poly.entity_id
_entity_poly.type
_entity_poly.pdbx_seq_one_letter_code
_entity_poly.pdbx_strand_id
1 'polypeptide(L)'
;MVKGNSAQTLAEMKNISSFGPDSPFAWLMEQNAMMVFAGTTVSEAMTFVHFVEETEQVRYRSYKRIGIRYIGRDGKSQDRSYKMYAKKAGWTMQLHRLAELLPPEVLKENMINGIPFYSIRCRDAFEIISKDIRENNAASIAGFNSKLYFRDIIKTGVQRFNLFRTTYGKIRSAKRIH
;
A
#
# COMPACT_ATOMS: atom_id res chain seq x y z
N MET A 1 13.94 4.34 -3.14
CA MET A 1 15.33 4.20 -3.62
C MET A 1 15.43 2.85 -4.31
N VAL A 2 16.01 2.79 -5.51
CA VAL A 2 16.21 1.55 -6.28
C VAL A 2 17.65 1.56 -6.78
N LYS A 3 18.32 0.40 -6.77
CA LYS A 3 19.69 0.23 -7.29
C LYS A 3 19.75 -1.05 -8.12
N GLY A 4 20.60 -1.06 -9.14
CA GLY A 4 20.80 -2.21 -10.05
C GLY A 4 20.36 -1.90 -11.48
N ASN A 5 20.38 -2.93 -12.33
CA ASN A 5 20.23 -2.78 -13.79
C ASN A 5 18.89 -2.13 -14.20
N SER A 6 17.81 -2.37 -13.45
CA SER A 6 16.47 -1.82 -13.74
C SER A 6 16.16 -0.54 -12.96
N ALA A 7 17.16 0.09 -12.32
CA ALA A 7 16.94 1.28 -11.49
C ALA A 7 16.39 2.47 -12.29
N GLN A 8 16.88 2.66 -13.53
CA GLN A 8 16.37 3.72 -14.39
C GLN A 8 14.91 3.50 -14.75
N THR A 9 14.56 2.30 -15.22
CA THR A 9 13.18 1.91 -15.55
C THR A 9 12.21 2.18 -14.41
N LEU A 10 12.55 1.73 -13.19
CA LEU A 10 11.69 1.92 -12.01
C LEU A 10 11.62 3.39 -11.56
N ALA A 11 12.69 4.17 -11.75
CA ALA A 11 12.75 5.57 -11.35
C ALA A 11 12.00 6.51 -12.31
N GLU A 12 11.75 6.08 -13.55
CA GLU A 12 11.02 6.83 -14.57
C GLU A 12 9.50 6.59 -14.54
N MET A 13 9.02 5.61 -13.75
CA MET A 13 7.60 5.32 -13.60
C MET A 13 6.82 6.50 -13.01
N LYS A 14 5.66 6.78 -13.58
CA LYS A 14 4.80 7.92 -13.18
C LYS A 14 3.99 7.63 -11.92
N ASN A 15 3.60 6.38 -11.69
CA ASN A 15 2.88 5.91 -10.50
C ASN A 15 1.63 6.73 -10.19
N ILE A 16 0.76 6.89 -11.20
CA ILE A 16 -0.50 7.66 -11.08
C ILE A 16 -1.38 7.02 -10.02
N SER A 17 -1.47 5.68 -10.01
CA SER A 17 -2.05 4.95 -8.88
C SER A 17 -0.95 4.38 -7.99
N SER A 18 -1.13 4.45 -6.67
CA SER A 18 -0.13 3.96 -5.71
C SER A 18 0.20 2.48 -5.87
N PHE A 19 -0.75 1.67 -6.33
CA PHE A 19 -0.58 0.22 -6.51
C PHE A 19 -1.24 -0.28 -7.81
N GLY A 20 -1.38 0.60 -8.81
CA GLY A 20 -2.01 0.24 -10.09
C GLY A 20 -1.05 -0.44 -11.07
N PRO A 21 -1.52 -0.70 -12.30
CA PRO A 21 -0.71 -1.30 -13.36
C PRO A 21 0.54 -0.49 -13.75
N ASP A 22 0.58 0.81 -13.45
CA ASP A 22 1.73 1.68 -13.72
C ASP A 22 2.69 1.82 -12.52
N SER A 23 2.56 0.96 -11.51
CA SER A 23 3.37 0.95 -10.29
C SER A 23 4.58 0.01 -10.36
N PRO A 24 5.62 0.20 -9.52
CA PRO A 24 6.72 -0.76 -9.37
C PRO A 24 6.25 -2.17 -9.04
N PHE A 25 5.12 -2.32 -8.34
CA PHE A 25 4.60 -3.63 -7.95
C PHE A 25 4.10 -4.43 -9.15
N ALA A 26 3.49 -3.76 -10.15
CA ALA A 26 3.11 -4.40 -11.40
C ALA A 26 4.35 -4.95 -12.12
N TRP A 27 5.39 -4.13 -12.23
CA TRP A 27 6.66 -4.56 -12.83
C TRP A 27 7.32 -5.72 -12.06
N LEU A 28 7.36 -5.65 -10.72
CA LEU A 28 7.90 -6.72 -9.88
C LEU A 28 7.12 -8.04 -10.05
N MET A 29 5.79 -7.97 -10.22
CA MET A 29 4.96 -9.13 -10.51
C MET A 29 5.30 -9.73 -11.88
N GLU A 30 5.37 -8.91 -12.92
CA GLU A 30 5.72 -9.35 -14.29
C GLU A 30 7.06 -10.08 -14.32
N GLN A 31 8.07 -9.52 -13.64
CA GLN A 31 9.41 -10.11 -13.53
C GLN A 31 9.48 -11.32 -12.58
N ASN A 32 8.38 -11.70 -11.92
CA ASN A 32 8.35 -12.71 -10.86
C ASN A 32 9.43 -12.47 -9.79
N ALA A 33 9.56 -11.23 -9.34
CA ALA A 33 10.59 -10.84 -8.38
C ALA A 33 10.43 -11.61 -7.06
N MET A 34 11.54 -11.73 -6.33
CA MET A 34 11.52 -12.26 -4.97
C MET A 34 11.29 -11.10 -3.99
N MET A 35 10.27 -11.21 -3.15
CA MET A 35 10.11 -10.35 -1.99
C MET A 35 10.91 -10.92 -0.83
N VAL A 36 11.64 -10.06 -0.12
CA VAL A 36 12.47 -10.45 1.02
C VAL A 36 12.13 -9.56 2.22
N PHE A 37 11.83 -10.20 3.34
CA PHE A 37 11.53 -9.58 4.63
C PHE A 37 12.72 -9.83 5.56
N ALA A 38 13.56 -8.81 5.76
CA ALA A 38 14.79 -8.91 6.55
C ALA A 38 14.55 -8.35 7.96
N GLY A 39 14.62 -9.20 8.98
CA GLY A 39 14.38 -8.80 10.37
C GLY A 39 12.94 -8.34 10.66
N THR A 40 11.99 -8.73 9.81
CA THR A 40 10.57 -8.39 9.91
C THR A 40 9.75 -9.54 9.34
N THR A 41 8.45 -9.55 9.62
CA THR A 41 7.54 -10.59 9.15
C THR A 41 6.62 -10.10 8.02
N VAL A 42 5.95 -11.04 7.35
CA VAL A 42 4.90 -10.75 6.36
C VAL A 42 3.80 -9.86 6.96
N SER A 43 3.40 -10.13 8.21
CA SER A 43 2.30 -9.43 8.85
C SER A 43 2.62 -7.97 9.17
N GLU A 44 3.90 -7.60 9.19
CA GLU A 44 4.37 -6.25 9.48
C GLU A 44 4.63 -5.43 8.20
N ALA A 45 5.08 -6.07 7.12
CA ALA A 45 5.74 -5.37 6.02
C ALA A 45 5.26 -5.75 4.61
N MET A 46 4.24 -6.60 4.42
CA MET A 46 3.80 -7.01 3.08
C MET A 46 3.00 -5.93 2.34
N THR A 47 3.68 -4.91 1.80
CA THR A 47 3.03 -3.84 1.01
C THR A 47 2.47 -4.33 -0.32
N PHE A 48 2.97 -5.44 -0.86
CA PHE A 48 2.53 -6.03 -2.12
C PHE A 48 1.05 -6.45 -2.10
N VAL A 49 0.48 -6.77 -0.93
CA VAL A 49 -0.95 -7.10 -0.80
C VAL A 49 -1.84 -5.98 -1.37
N HIS A 50 -1.42 -4.72 -1.27
CA HIS A 50 -2.18 -3.58 -1.78
C HIS A 50 -2.23 -3.52 -3.30
N PHE A 51 -1.19 -4.03 -3.98
CA PHE A 51 -1.19 -4.22 -5.42
C PHE A 51 -2.18 -5.30 -5.84
N VAL A 52 -2.26 -6.41 -5.09
CA VAL A 52 -3.25 -7.46 -5.37
C VAL A 52 -4.67 -6.95 -5.10
N GLU A 53 -4.90 -6.27 -3.99
CA GLU A 53 -6.20 -5.65 -3.65
C GLU A 53 -6.69 -4.68 -4.73
N GLU A 54 -5.80 -3.84 -5.27
CA GLU A 54 -6.12 -2.93 -6.36
C GLU A 54 -6.35 -3.68 -7.68
N THR A 55 -5.52 -4.66 -8.00
CA THR A 55 -5.69 -5.48 -9.21
C THR A 55 -7.03 -6.20 -9.22
N GLU A 56 -7.45 -6.78 -8.09
CA GLU A 56 -8.73 -7.50 -7.94
C GLU A 56 -9.93 -6.58 -7.63
N GLN A 57 -9.71 -5.27 -7.50
CA GLN A 57 -10.76 -4.28 -7.21
C GLN A 57 -11.64 -4.62 -5.99
N VAL A 58 -11.01 -4.90 -4.84
CA VAL A 58 -11.71 -5.31 -3.61
C VAL A 58 -12.80 -4.34 -3.14
N ARG A 59 -13.93 -4.89 -2.69
CA ARG A 59 -15.14 -4.13 -2.30
C ARG A 59 -14.93 -3.09 -1.19
N TYR A 60 -13.93 -3.27 -0.33
CA TYR A 60 -13.71 -2.45 0.87
C TYR A 60 -12.73 -1.29 0.64
N ARG A 61 -12.29 -1.06 -0.60
CA ARG A 61 -11.47 0.08 -1.00
C ARG A 61 -12.17 0.93 -2.06
N SER A 62 -11.70 2.15 -2.22
CA SER A 62 -12.13 3.06 -3.28
C SER A 62 -11.02 4.05 -3.63
N TYR A 63 -11.02 4.51 -4.88
CA TYR A 63 -10.07 5.52 -5.34
C TYR A 63 -10.35 6.89 -4.71
N LYS A 64 -9.34 7.48 -4.10
CA LYS A 64 -9.33 8.87 -3.66
C LYS A 64 -8.31 9.65 -4.48
N ARG A 65 -8.75 10.76 -5.09
CA ARG A 65 -7.85 11.66 -5.82
C ARG A 65 -7.13 12.58 -4.85
N ILE A 66 -5.83 12.78 -5.06
CA ILE A 66 -5.00 13.67 -4.26
C ILE A 66 -4.21 14.56 -5.20
N GLY A 67 -4.33 15.88 -4.99
CA GLY A 67 -3.45 16.86 -5.61
C GLY A 67 -2.18 17.02 -4.78
N ILE A 68 -1.03 16.73 -5.38
CA ILE A 68 0.28 16.85 -4.74
C ILE A 68 1.12 17.83 -5.56
N ARG A 69 1.74 18.80 -4.88
CA ARG A 69 2.78 19.61 -5.48
C ARG A 69 4.07 18.81 -5.50
N TYR A 70 4.53 18.47 -6.70
CA TYR A 70 5.72 17.68 -6.94
C TYR A 70 6.86 18.59 -7.41
N ILE A 71 8.06 18.41 -6.86
CA ILE A 71 9.27 19.10 -7.33
C ILE A 71 10.10 18.07 -8.10
N GLY A 72 10.31 18.35 -9.39
CA GLY A 72 11.09 17.50 -10.29
C GLY A 72 12.59 17.55 -9.99
N ARG A 73 13.35 16.65 -10.63
CA ARG A 73 14.82 16.64 -10.53
C ARG A 73 15.46 17.92 -11.08
N ASP A 74 14.76 18.62 -11.96
CA ASP A 74 15.13 19.93 -12.52
C ASP A 74 14.81 21.10 -11.58
N GLY A 75 14.29 20.83 -10.38
CA GLY A 75 13.86 21.84 -9.41
C GLY A 75 12.51 22.49 -9.73
N LYS A 76 11.84 22.11 -10.82
CA LYS A 76 10.56 22.71 -11.21
C LYS A 76 9.41 22.09 -10.42
N SER A 77 8.60 22.96 -9.83
CA SER A 77 7.37 22.60 -9.13
C SER A 77 6.22 22.44 -10.11
N GLN A 78 5.45 21.38 -9.97
CA GLN A 78 4.29 21.04 -10.80
C GLN A 78 3.21 20.40 -9.92
N ASP A 79 1.97 20.84 -10.08
CA ASP A 79 0.84 20.26 -9.36
C ASP A 79 0.35 19.03 -10.14
N ARG A 80 0.38 17.86 -9.50
CA ARG A 80 0.01 16.56 -10.10
C ARG A 80 -1.16 15.94 -9.36
N SER A 81 -2.02 15.22 -10.09
CA SER A 81 -3.13 14.47 -9.52
C SER A 81 -2.80 12.98 -9.49
N TYR A 82 -2.85 12.39 -8.30
CA TYR A 82 -2.63 10.97 -8.06
C TYR A 82 -3.94 10.33 -7.58
N LYS A 83 -4.03 9.01 -7.72
CA LYS A 83 -5.12 8.20 -7.16
C LYS A 83 -4.54 7.28 -6.09
N MET A 84 -5.15 7.27 -4.92
CA MET A 84 -4.86 6.27 -3.89
C MET A 84 -6.02 5.31 -3.78
N TYR A 85 -5.74 4.01 -3.81
CA TYR A 85 -6.73 2.98 -3.57
C TYR A 85 -6.92 2.77 -2.07
N ALA A 86 -7.73 3.66 -1.48
CA ALA A 86 -7.85 3.82 -0.05
C ALA A 86 -8.97 2.96 0.53
N LYS A 87 -8.73 2.44 1.71
CA LYS A 87 -9.70 1.71 2.51
C LYS A 87 -10.91 2.57 2.90
N LYS A 88 -12.11 1.98 2.86
CA LYS A 88 -13.37 2.59 3.34
C LYS A 88 -13.38 2.65 4.88
N ALA A 89 -14.18 3.56 5.44
CA ALA A 89 -14.32 3.71 6.89
C ALA A 89 -14.72 2.39 7.55
N GLY A 90 -14.19 2.12 8.75
CA GLY A 90 -14.51 0.92 9.53
C GLY A 90 -13.84 -0.37 9.10
N TRP A 91 -13.15 -0.39 7.96
CA TRP A 91 -12.34 -1.54 7.58
C TRP A 91 -10.95 -1.47 8.23
N THR A 92 -10.34 -2.62 8.52
CA THR A 92 -8.95 -2.76 8.99
C THR A 92 -8.23 -3.88 8.26
N MET A 93 -6.90 -3.79 8.18
CA MET A 93 -6.08 -4.87 7.63
C MET A 93 -5.90 -5.97 8.67
N GLN A 94 -5.87 -7.21 8.21
CA GLN A 94 -5.69 -8.42 9.02
C GLN A 94 -4.40 -9.15 8.61
N LEU A 95 -3.28 -8.42 8.58
CA LEU A 95 -2.02 -8.94 8.00
C LEU A 95 -1.46 -10.19 8.72
N HIS A 96 -1.86 -10.45 9.96
CA HIS A 96 -1.55 -11.71 10.65
C HIS A 96 -2.22 -12.91 9.98
N ARG A 97 -3.51 -12.81 9.64
CA ARG A 97 -4.24 -13.87 8.92
C ARG A 97 -3.73 -14.03 7.49
N LEU A 98 -3.31 -12.93 6.86
CA LEU A 98 -2.65 -13.01 5.57
C LEU A 98 -1.37 -13.84 5.65
N ALA A 99 -0.56 -13.67 6.70
CA ALA A 99 0.65 -14.47 6.87
C ALA A 99 0.33 -15.96 7.07
N GLU A 100 -0.76 -16.28 7.77
CA GLU A 100 -1.25 -17.66 7.95
C GLU A 100 -1.70 -18.34 6.64
N LEU A 101 -2.08 -17.55 5.61
CA LEU A 101 -2.40 -18.09 4.28
C LEU A 101 -1.18 -18.56 3.50
N LEU A 102 0.01 -18.08 3.83
CA LEU A 102 1.23 -18.38 3.07
C LEU A 102 1.86 -19.67 3.60
N PRO A 103 1.85 -20.75 2.81
CA PRO A 103 2.31 -22.02 3.31
C PRO A 103 3.85 -22.11 3.32
N PRO A 104 4.47 -22.92 4.19
CA PRO A 104 5.94 -22.99 4.34
C PRO A 104 6.69 -23.42 3.06
N GLU A 105 6.03 -24.16 2.16
CA GLU A 105 6.60 -24.54 0.87
C GLU A 105 6.76 -23.34 -0.08
N VAL A 106 6.02 -22.25 0.13
CA VAL A 106 6.08 -21.01 -0.66
C VAL A 106 6.84 -19.91 0.09
N LEU A 107 6.53 -19.70 1.37
CA LEU A 107 7.21 -18.72 2.22
C LEU A 107 8.47 -19.33 2.84
N LYS A 108 9.62 -19.09 2.22
CA LYS A 108 10.91 -19.62 2.70
C LYS A 108 11.45 -18.78 3.83
N GLU A 109 11.68 -19.42 4.96
CA GLU A 109 12.35 -18.85 6.12
C GLU A 109 13.83 -19.25 6.15
N ASN A 110 14.70 -18.30 6.47
CA ASN A 110 16.12 -18.50 6.69
C ASN A 110 16.59 -17.63 7.86
N MET A 111 17.72 -18.00 8.46
CA MET A 111 18.39 -17.22 9.50
C MET A 111 19.79 -16.86 9.02
N ILE A 112 20.13 -15.56 8.99
CA ILE A 112 21.47 -15.09 8.60
C ILE A 112 21.98 -14.18 9.73
N ASN A 113 23.08 -14.56 10.37
CA ASN A 113 23.69 -13.82 11.48
C ASN A 113 22.70 -13.50 12.62
N GLY A 114 21.79 -14.42 12.94
CA GLY A 114 20.76 -14.23 13.97
C GLY A 114 19.60 -13.32 13.57
N ILE A 115 19.53 -12.90 12.31
CA ILE A 115 18.42 -12.12 11.76
C ILE A 115 17.52 -13.05 10.93
N PRO A 116 16.20 -13.09 11.19
CA PRO A 116 15.28 -13.87 10.38
C PRO A 116 15.05 -13.21 9.02
N PHE A 117 15.02 -14.02 7.97
CA PHE A 117 14.69 -13.64 6.61
C PHE A 117 13.54 -14.48 6.11
N TYR A 118 12.48 -13.85 5.63
CA TYR A 118 11.42 -14.52 4.89
C TYR A 118 11.49 -14.14 3.42
N SER A 119 11.19 -15.07 2.52
CA SER A 119 11.15 -14.78 1.10
C SER A 119 10.02 -15.52 0.38
N ILE A 120 9.44 -14.86 -0.59
CA ILE A 120 8.32 -15.36 -1.40
C ILE A 120 8.35 -14.71 -2.77
N ARG A 121 8.04 -15.47 -3.82
CA ARG A 121 7.92 -14.92 -5.18
C ARG A 121 6.65 -14.09 -5.32
N CYS A 122 6.72 -13.00 -6.09
CA CYS A 122 5.56 -12.15 -6.35
C CYS A 122 4.40 -12.91 -6.99
N ARG A 123 4.66 -13.88 -7.90
CA ARG A 123 3.58 -14.67 -8.53
C ARG A 123 2.87 -15.57 -7.52
N ASP A 124 3.62 -16.29 -6.69
CA ASP A 124 3.03 -17.18 -5.67
C ASP A 124 2.20 -16.37 -4.66
N ALA A 125 2.72 -15.23 -4.20
CA ALA A 125 1.99 -14.32 -3.34
C ALA A 125 0.72 -13.78 -4.02
N PHE A 126 0.81 -13.39 -5.30
CA PHE A 126 -0.34 -12.88 -6.06
C PHE A 126 -1.42 -13.95 -6.17
N GLU A 127 -1.07 -15.18 -6.53
CA GLU A 127 -2.02 -16.28 -6.69
C GLU A 127 -2.77 -16.59 -5.39
N ILE A 128 -2.05 -16.75 -4.28
CA ILE A 128 -2.65 -17.06 -2.97
C ILE A 128 -3.58 -15.93 -2.51
N ILE A 129 -3.13 -14.67 -2.64
CA ILE A 129 -3.90 -13.50 -2.19
C ILE A 129 -5.13 -13.30 -3.08
N SER A 130 -4.98 -13.40 -4.41
CA SER A 130 -6.11 -13.31 -5.35
C SER A 130 -7.14 -14.41 -5.09
N LYS A 131 -6.70 -15.62 -4.73
CA LYS A 131 -7.60 -16.71 -4.35
C LYS A 131 -8.43 -16.36 -3.12
N ASP A 132 -7.82 -15.87 -2.04
CA ASP A 132 -8.56 -15.42 -0.85
C ASP A 132 -9.53 -14.27 -1.17
N ILE A 133 -9.14 -13.35 -2.06
CA ILE A 133 -10.03 -12.27 -2.50
C ILE A 133 -11.27 -12.81 -3.23
N ARG A 134 -11.08 -13.74 -4.18
CA ARG A 134 -12.14 -14.23 -5.06
C ARG A 134 -13.04 -15.25 -4.37
N GLU A 135 -12.47 -16.15 -3.58
CA GLU A 135 -13.19 -17.30 -2.99
C GLU A 135 -13.63 -17.02 -1.55
N ASN A 136 -12.87 -16.23 -0.80
CA ASN A 136 -13.11 -15.94 0.62
C ASN A 136 -13.41 -14.46 0.88
N ASN A 137 -13.73 -13.69 -0.17
CA ASN A 137 -14.08 -12.27 -0.10
C ASN A 137 -13.04 -11.41 0.65
N ALA A 138 -11.77 -11.81 0.58
CA ALA A 138 -10.64 -11.17 1.24
C ALA A 138 -10.72 -11.17 2.78
N ALA A 139 -11.44 -12.11 3.39
CA ALA A 139 -11.67 -12.16 4.84
C ALA A 139 -10.37 -12.39 5.65
N SER A 140 -9.33 -12.93 5.02
CA SER A 140 -8.00 -13.09 5.61
C SER A 140 -7.13 -11.84 5.46
N ILE A 141 -7.55 -10.88 4.63
CA ILE A 141 -6.79 -9.66 4.32
C ILE A 141 -7.37 -8.45 5.05
N ALA A 142 -8.69 -8.32 5.11
CA ALA A 142 -9.37 -7.18 5.71
C ALA A 142 -10.63 -7.57 6.47
N GLY A 143 -10.99 -6.77 7.47
CA GLY A 143 -12.17 -7.00 8.31
C GLY A 143 -12.88 -5.70 8.65
N PHE A 144 -14.20 -5.75 8.79
CA PHE A 144 -15.00 -4.60 9.22
C PHE A 144 -15.16 -4.56 10.73
N ASN A 145 -15.10 -3.36 11.29
CA ASN A 145 -15.30 -3.10 12.71
C ASN A 145 -16.19 -1.86 12.87
N SER A 146 -17.36 -2.05 13.47
CA SER A 146 -18.36 -0.99 13.68
C SER A 146 -17.85 0.13 14.58
N LYS A 147 -17.10 -0.17 15.64
CA LYS A 147 -16.48 0.86 16.51
C LYS A 147 -15.51 1.73 15.71
N LEU A 148 -14.70 1.13 14.84
CA LEU A 148 -13.81 1.87 13.94
C LEU A 148 -14.60 2.72 12.94
N TYR A 149 -15.70 2.18 12.40
CA TYR A 149 -16.57 2.91 11.48
C TYR A 149 -17.08 4.20 12.12
N PHE A 150 -17.72 4.12 13.29
CA PHE A 150 -18.23 5.30 13.99
C PHE A 150 -17.12 6.31 14.31
N ARG A 151 -15.97 5.83 14.79
CA ARG A 151 -14.80 6.68 15.05
C ARG A 151 -14.35 7.43 13.78
N ASP A 152 -14.26 6.74 12.64
CA ASP A 152 -13.80 7.33 11.38
C ASP A 152 -14.82 8.35 10.83
N ILE A 153 -16.13 8.10 11.00
CA ILE A 153 -17.19 9.05 10.65
C ILE A 153 -17.12 10.30 11.51
N ILE A 154 -17.02 10.16 12.84
CA ILE A 154 -16.88 11.30 13.77
C ILE A 154 -15.64 12.13 13.40
N LYS A 155 -14.49 11.47 13.18
CA LYS A 155 -13.25 12.13 12.79
C LYS A 155 -13.42 12.94 11.49
N THR A 156 -14.10 12.37 10.50
CA THR A 156 -14.38 13.05 9.22
C THR A 156 -15.31 14.24 9.42
N GLY A 157 -16.34 14.10 10.26
CA GLY A 157 -17.24 15.20 10.64
C GLY A 157 -16.48 16.34 11.32
N VAL A 158 -15.71 16.05 12.36
CA VAL A 158 -14.89 17.04 13.10
C VAL A 158 -13.89 17.77 12.19
N GLN A 159 -13.24 17.05 11.26
CA GLN A 159 -12.35 17.66 10.27
C GLN A 159 -13.10 18.60 9.32
N ARG A 160 -14.35 18.26 8.95
CA ARG A 160 -15.20 19.08 8.08
C ARG A 160 -15.70 20.35 8.78
N PHE A 161 -15.87 20.31 10.10
CA PHE A 161 -16.24 21.46 10.93
C PHE A 161 -15.06 22.29 11.45
N ASN A 162 -13.84 22.11 10.89
CA ASN A 162 -12.64 22.92 11.19
C ASN A 162 -12.20 22.96 12.68
N LEU A 163 -12.74 22.10 13.55
CA LEU A 163 -12.39 22.04 14.97
C LEU A 163 -10.99 21.43 15.22
N PHE A 164 -10.36 20.85 14.19
CA PHE A 164 -8.95 20.45 14.21
C PHE A 164 -8.27 20.82 12.88
N ARG A 165 -7.30 21.75 12.93
CA ARG A 165 -6.36 21.98 11.82
C ARG A 165 -5.51 20.73 11.61
N THR A 166 -5.73 20.03 10.50
CA THR A 166 -4.80 18.99 10.04
C THR A 166 -3.44 19.62 9.70
N THR A 167 -2.37 18.84 9.72
CA THR A 167 -1.02 19.27 9.31
C THR A 167 -1.00 19.91 7.91
N TYR A 168 -1.94 19.52 7.04
CA TYR A 168 -2.18 20.13 5.72
C TYR A 168 -2.62 21.60 5.81
N GLY A 169 -3.39 21.97 6.83
CA GLY A 169 -3.79 23.36 7.12
C GLY A 169 -2.63 24.21 7.63
N LYS A 170 -1.67 23.63 8.38
CA LYS A 170 -0.45 24.34 8.84
C LYS A 170 0.47 24.70 7.67
N ILE A 171 0.60 23.83 6.67
CA ILE A 171 1.42 24.08 5.48
C ILE A 171 0.83 25.23 4.62
N ARG A 172 -0.51 25.36 4.57
CA ARG A 172 -1.17 26.44 3.83
C ARG A 172 -1.10 27.79 4.54
N SER A 173 -1.13 27.82 5.88
CA SER A 173 -0.99 29.07 6.64
C SER A 173 0.44 29.60 6.68
N ALA A 174 1.45 28.72 6.58
CA ALA A 174 2.86 29.13 6.51
C ALA A 174 3.25 29.82 5.18
N LYS A 175 2.43 29.71 4.13
CA LYS A 175 2.65 30.38 2.83
C LYS A 175 1.99 31.76 2.69
N ARG A 176 1.36 32.29 3.75
CA ARG A 176 0.78 33.65 3.77
C ARG A 176 1.55 34.66 4.62
N ILE A 177 2.73 34.27 5.12
CA ILE A 177 3.66 35.16 5.80
C ILE A 177 4.98 35.05 5.03
N HIS A 178 5.08 35.80 3.94
CA HIS A 178 6.29 36.35 3.31
C HIS A 178 5.85 37.12 2.07
#